data_AF-A0A2D5ZJF8-F1
#
_entry.id   AF-A0A2D5ZJF8-F1
#
_cell.length_a   1.000
_cell.length_b   1.000
_cell.length_c   1.000
_cell.angle_alpha   90.00
_cell.angle_beta   90.00
_cell.angle_gamma   90.00
#
_symmetry.space_group_name_H-M   'P 1'
#
loop_
_entity.id
_entity.type
_entity.pdbx_description
1 polymer ?
#
loop_
_entity_poly.entity_id
_entity_poly.type
_entity_poly.pdbx_seq_one_letter_code
_entity_poly.pdbx_strand_id
1 'polypeptide(L)'
;MLATLDRFLVDTAVEDETHGNLLLTAGLQLSFRASDKDTDGDGVVDKNDECAGTPLGAIVDSRGCPSDTDGDGVYDGLDRCPGSPPRAKIDARGCPTDSDGDGVYDGLDRCNNTPAGVPVDARGCTKDTDGDGVHDGIDRCPRTKRGVEIDSKGCEVTEVEREMLDTGMIRLDSIFFESGKAILKPESFPSLDEVGKVLEKWPALRIEIGGYTDSQGGAAFNEKLSRSRADAVRDYLTKSFAGIDAKQLKAAGYGEAKPIADNGTKEGRARNRRVEFKVLNRGVLTQ
;
A
#
# COMPACT_ATOMS: atom_id res chain seq x y z
N MET A 1 -44.59 -24.20 9.59
CA MET A 1 -45.25 -25.53 9.59
C MET A 1 -46.34 -25.50 10.66
N LEU A 2 -47.59 -25.22 10.29
CA LEU A 2 -48.73 -25.25 11.22
C LEU A 2 -49.59 -26.46 10.87
N ALA A 3 -49.69 -27.42 11.80
CA ALA A 3 -50.60 -28.55 11.69
C ALA A 3 -51.93 -28.16 12.35
N THR A 4 -53.00 -28.06 11.57
CA THR A 4 -54.37 -27.97 12.09
C THR A 4 -54.86 -29.37 12.40
N LEU A 5 -55.20 -29.66 13.66
CA LEU A 5 -55.85 -30.90 14.06
C LEU A 5 -57.36 -30.78 13.76
N ASP A 6 -57.81 -31.30 12.63
CA ASP A 6 -59.24 -31.42 12.37
C ASP A 6 -59.80 -32.73 12.94
N ARG A 7 -60.65 -32.55 13.95
CA ARG A 7 -61.73 -33.39 14.49
C ARG A 7 -61.63 -34.92 14.30
N PHE A 8 -61.50 -35.61 15.43
CA PHE A 8 -61.68 -37.05 15.60
C PHE A 8 -63.08 -37.50 15.13
N LEU A 9 -63.14 -38.32 14.09
CA LEU A 9 -64.31 -39.15 13.75
C LEU A 9 -63.84 -40.61 13.84
N VAL A 10 -64.25 -41.30 14.89
CA VAL A 10 -64.15 -42.75 15.00
C VAL A 10 -65.48 -43.29 14.50
N ASP A 11 -65.48 -44.03 13.40
CA ASP A 11 -66.51 -45.03 13.16
C ASP A 11 -66.04 -46.01 12.10
N THR A 12 -65.55 -47.15 12.55
CA THR A 12 -65.75 -48.45 11.90
C THR A 12 -65.49 -49.54 12.95
N ALA A 13 -66.56 -49.98 13.63
CA ALA A 13 -66.53 -51.25 14.33
C ALA A 13 -66.86 -52.35 13.31
N VAL A 14 -65.97 -53.32 13.13
CA VAL A 14 -66.24 -54.54 12.37
C VAL A 14 -66.27 -55.67 13.39
N GLU A 15 -67.45 -56.25 13.63
CA GLU A 15 -67.62 -57.43 14.46
C GLU A 15 -67.35 -58.69 13.61
N ASP A 16 -66.40 -59.52 14.03
CA ASP A 16 -66.15 -60.85 13.45
C ASP A 16 -66.93 -61.89 14.26
N GLU A 17 -67.99 -62.46 13.67
CA GLU A 17 -68.96 -63.32 14.35
C GLU A 17 -68.46 -64.73 14.74
N THR A 18 -67.16 -65.04 14.61
CA THR A 18 -66.71 -66.43 14.91
C THR A 18 -65.90 -66.59 16.19
N HIS A 19 -65.26 -65.55 16.72
CA HIS A 19 -64.56 -65.61 18.01
C HIS A 19 -64.55 -64.20 18.62
N GLY A 20 -65.31 -63.98 19.70
CA GLY A 20 -65.62 -62.65 20.27
C GLY A 20 -64.44 -61.74 20.64
N ASN A 21 -63.79 -61.19 19.62
CA ASN A 21 -62.69 -60.24 19.72
C ASN A 21 -63.13 -58.92 19.09
N LEU A 22 -63.05 -57.82 19.84
CA LEU A 22 -63.33 -56.48 19.34
C LEU A 22 -62.03 -55.83 18.85
N LEU A 23 -61.94 -55.55 17.55
CA LEU A 23 -60.81 -54.83 16.96
C LEU A 23 -61.16 -53.34 16.86
N LEU A 24 -60.47 -52.50 17.64
CA LEU A 24 -60.57 -51.04 17.57
C LEU A 24 -59.30 -50.48 16.93
N THR A 25 -59.42 -49.92 15.73
CA THR A 25 -58.34 -49.21 15.06
C THR A 25 -58.55 -47.70 15.14
N ALA A 26 -57.63 -46.98 15.80
CA ALA A 26 -57.57 -45.52 15.77
C ALA A 26 -56.45 -45.08 14.83
N GLY A 27 -56.79 -44.51 13.68
CA GLY A 27 -55.83 -43.91 12.75
C GLY A 27 -55.71 -42.41 12.98
N LEU A 28 -54.48 -41.90 13.06
CA LEU A 28 -54.21 -40.46 13.05
C LEU A 28 -53.95 -40.02 11.60
N GLN A 29 -54.82 -39.17 11.06
CA GLN A 29 -54.63 -38.58 9.73
C GLN A 29 -54.05 -37.17 9.87
N LEU A 30 -52.82 -36.98 9.38
CA LEU A 30 -52.16 -35.67 9.31
C LEU A 30 -52.20 -35.17 7.87
N SER A 31 -52.84 -34.03 7.66
CA SER A 31 -52.89 -33.35 6.36
C SER A 31 -51.86 -32.22 6.34
N PHE A 32 -50.80 -32.37 5.55
CA PHE A 32 -49.82 -31.31 5.32
C PHE A 32 -50.21 -30.53 4.07
N ARG A 33 -50.49 -29.24 4.22
CA ARG A 33 -50.66 -28.36 3.06
C ARG A 33 -49.27 -27.98 2.56
N ALA A 34 -48.92 -28.40 1.34
CA ALA A 34 -47.70 -27.95 0.69
C ALA A 34 -47.80 -26.43 0.53
N SER A 35 -46.86 -25.69 1.13
CA SER A 35 -46.68 -24.28 0.82
C SER A 35 -46.16 -24.18 -0.60
N ASP A 36 -46.60 -23.16 -1.34
CA ASP A 36 -46.01 -22.85 -2.64
C ASP A 36 -44.50 -22.64 -2.48
N LYS A 37 -43.74 -23.08 -3.49
CA LYS A 37 -42.28 -23.02 -3.49
C LYS A 37 -41.81 -21.58 -3.65
N ASP A 38 -40.79 -21.22 -2.87
CA ASP A 38 -40.10 -19.94 -2.88
C ASP A 38 -38.61 -20.31 -2.86
N THR A 39 -37.92 -20.13 -3.99
CA THR A 39 -36.60 -20.71 -4.25
C THR A 39 -35.46 -19.89 -3.68
N ASP A 40 -35.54 -18.56 -3.79
CA ASP A 40 -34.53 -17.61 -3.30
C ASP A 40 -34.88 -17.07 -1.91
N GLY A 41 -36.11 -17.29 -1.43
CA GLY A 41 -36.52 -17.05 -0.05
C GLY A 41 -36.81 -15.60 0.24
N ASP A 42 -37.07 -14.78 -0.78
CA ASP A 42 -37.31 -13.35 -0.64
C ASP A 42 -38.72 -13.01 -0.09
N GLY A 43 -39.58 -14.02 0.06
CA GLY A 43 -40.94 -13.91 0.56
C GLY A 43 -42.01 -13.89 -0.53
N VAL A 44 -41.63 -13.97 -1.82
CA VAL A 44 -42.52 -14.08 -2.97
C VAL A 44 -42.36 -15.46 -3.61
N VAL A 45 -43.46 -16.21 -3.70
CA VAL A 45 -43.43 -17.57 -4.23
C VAL A 45 -43.10 -17.61 -5.72
N ASP A 46 -42.37 -18.64 -6.18
CA ASP A 46 -41.83 -18.82 -7.54
C ASP A 46 -42.82 -18.48 -8.68
N LYS A 47 -44.13 -18.72 -8.46
CA LYS A 47 -45.19 -18.48 -9.45
C LYS A 47 -45.57 -17.01 -9.63
N ASN A 48 -45.28 -16.18 -8.65
CA ASN A 48 -45.58 -14.74 -8.59
C ASN A 48 -44.30 -13.89 -8.62
N ASP A 49 -43.15 -14.54 -8.63
CA ASP A 49 -41.84 -13.92 -8.55
C ASP A 49 -41.26 -13.71 -9.97
N GLU A 50 -41.04 -12.44 -10.32
CA GLU A 50 -40.44 -12.01 -11.57
C GLU A 50 -38.90 -11.94 -11.47
N CYS A 51 -38.35 -12.06 -10.26
CA CYS A 51 -36.95 -11.81 -9.90
C CYS A 51 -36.38 -12.96 -9.03
N ALA A 52 -36.39 -14.19 -9.57
CA ALA A 52 -36.02 -15.46 -8.90
C ALA A 52 -34.59 -15.65 -8.34
N GLY A 53 -33.85 -14.56 -8.15
CA GLY A 53 -32.52 -14.57 -7.53
C GLY A 53 -32.33 -13.40 -6.57
N THR A 54 -33.41 -12.90 -5.99
CA THR A 54 -33.35 -11.78 -5.08
C THR A 54 -32.65 -12.19 -3.79
N PRO A 55 -31.62 -11.44 -3.33
CA PRO A 55 -30.88 -11.86 -2.16
C PRO A 55 -31.76 -11.78 -0.90
N LEU A 56 -31.72 -12.83 -0.10
CA LEU A 56 -32.45 -12.91 1.17
C LEU A 56 -32.17 -11.71 2.07
N GLY A 57 -33.23 -10.99 2.44
CA GLY A 57 -33.16 -9.78 3.28
C GLY A 57 -33.28 -8.47 2.51
N ALA A 58 -33.25 -8.49 1.17
CA ALA A 58 -33.63 -7.35 0.37
C ALA A 58 -35.13 -7.03 0.55
N ILE A 59 -35.47 -5.74 0.48
CA ILE A 59 -36.86 -5.28 0.42
C ILE A 59 -37.33 -5.43 -1.02
N VAL A 60 -38.37 -6.25 -1.20
CA VAL A 60 -38.95 -6.57 -2.50
C VAL A 60 -40.36 -6.01 -2.68
N ASP A 61 -40.72 -5.72 -3.93
CA ASP A 61 -42.10 -5.39 -4.29
C ASP A 61 -42.99 -6.64 -4.34
N SER A 62 -44.26 -6.48 -4.73
CA SER A 62 -45.20 -7.61 -4.81
C SER A 62 -44.87 -8.65 -5.88
N ARG A 63 -43.83 -8.42 -6.70
CA ARG A 63 -43.36 -9.29 -7.77
C ARG A 63 -41.98 -9.89 -7.47
N GLY A 64 -41.49 -9.76 -6.24
CA GLY A 64 -40.19 -10.32 -5.82
C GLY A 64 -38.98 -9.49 -6.26
N CYS A 65 -39.18 -8.32 -6.86
CA CYS A 65 -38.07 -7.52 -7.37
C CYS A 65 -37.55 -6.53 -6.33
N PRO A 66 -36.22 -6.49 -6.08
CA PRO A 66 -35.63 -5.63 -5.09
C PRO A 66 -35.53 -4.19 -5.57
N SER A 67 -35.56 -3.26 -4.62
CA SER A 67 -35.34 -1.83 -4.85
C SER A 67 -33.94 -1.42 -4.36
N ASP A 68 -33.36 -0.41 -5.01
CA ASP A 68 -32.10 0.25 -4.62
C ASP A 68 -32.38 1.76 -4.67
N THR A 69 -32.70 2.34 -3.52
CA THR A 69 -33.27 3.70 -3.44
C THR A 69 -32.24 4.79 -3.78
N ASP A 70 -30.98 4.62 -3.40
CA ASP A 70 -29.91 5.59 -3.66
C ASP A 70 -29.02 5.20 -4.86
N GLY A 71 -29.21 4.01 -5.42
CA GLY A 71 -28.56 3.56 -6.65
C GLY A 71 -27.09 3.23 -6.45
N ASP A 72 -26.71 2.85 -5.23
CA ASP A 72 -25.33 2.62 -4.82
C ASP A 72 -24.84 1.19 -5.14
N GLY A 73 -25.76 0.32 -5.58
CA GLY A 73 -25.52 -1.05 -5.96
C GLY A 73 -25.82 -2.07 -4.86
N VAL A 74 -26.27 -1.63 -3.68
CA VAL A 74 -26.72 -2.48 -2.57
C VAL A 74 -28.22 -2.29 -2.37
N TYR A 75 -28.98 -3.37 -2.54
CA TYR A 75 -30.44 -3.30 -2.43
C TYR A 75 -30.92 -2.87 -1.04
N ASP A 76 -32.04 -2.15 -1.02
CA ASP A 76 -32.77 -1.75 0.17
C ASP A 76 -32.97 -2.98 1.08
N GLY A 77 -32.81 -2.82 2.40
CA GLY A 77 -32.89 -3.92 3.39
C GLY A 77 -31.58 -4.67 3.62
N LEU A 78 -30.68 -4.70 2.62
CA LEU A 78 -29.29 -5.16 2.77
C LEU A 78 -28.34 -3.98 3.00
N ASP A 79 -28.71 -2.81 2.48
CA ASP A 79 -28.00 -1.56 2.67
C ASP A 79 -28.07 -1.06 4.13
N ARG A 80 -26.90 -0.80 4.69
CA ARG A 80 -26.72 -0.27 6.06
C ARG A 80 -26.63 1.26 6.10
N CYS A 81 -26.39 1.91 4.97
CA CYS A 81 -26.16 3.33 4.85
C CYS A 81 -27.07 3.94 3.76
N PRO A 82 -28.39 3.95 3.99
CA PRO A 82 -29.33 4.49 3.02
C PRO A 82 -29.07 5.97 2.74
N GLY A 83 -28.93 6.31 1.47
CA GLY A 83 -28.62 7.66 1.00
C GLY A 83 -27.13 7.90 0.74
N SER A 84 -26.40 6.85 0.37
CA SER A 84 -25.02 6.93 -0.08
C SER A 84 -24.85 7.96 -1.21
N PRO A 85 -23.84 8.85 -1.14
CA PRO A 85 -23.66 9.87 -2.17
C PRO A 85 -23.36 9.24 -3.54
N PRO A 86 -23.95 9.75 -4.64
CA PRO A 86 -23.69 9.22 -5.96
C PRO A 86 -22.22 9.40 -6.31
N ARG A 87 -21.61 8.34 -6.89
CA ARG A 87 -20.18 8.23 -7.24
C ARG A 87 -19.22 8.05 -6.06
N ALA A 88 -19.71 8.08 -4.82
CA ALA A 88 -18.90 7.59 -3.72
C ALA A 88 -18.61 6.10 -3.94
N LYS A 89 -17.42 5.66 -3.54
CA LYS A 89 -17.06 4.26 -3.53
C LYS A 89 -17.69 3.63 -2.29
N ILE A 90 -18.40 2.54 -2.52
CA ILE A 90 -19.23 1.89 -1.50
C ILE A 90 -18.62 0.54 -1.11
N ASP A 91 -18.71 0.18 0.16
CA ASP A 91 -18.34 -1.15 0.65
C ASP A 91 -19.47 -2.18 0.41
N ALA A 92 -19.24 -3.44 0.76
CA ALA A 92 -20.23 -4.51 0.55
C ALA A 92 -21.53 -4.36 1.37
N ARG A 93 -21.62 -3.34 2.23
CA ARG A 93 -22.77 -3.08 3.11
C ARG A 93 -23.54 -1.83 2.68
N GLY A 94 -23.21 -1.22 1.54
CA GLY A 94 -23.85 0.00 1.08
C GLY A 94 -23.29 1.27 1.72
N CYS A 95 -22.16 1.19 2.45
CA CYS A 95 -21.59 2.34 3.13
C CYS A 95 -20.41 2.97 2.35
N PRO A 96 -20.36 4.31 2.22
CA PRO A 96 -19.27 4.98 1.53
C PRO A 96 -17.96 4.83 2.31
N THR A 97 -16.86 4.65 1.59
CA THR A 97 -15.51 4.55 2.16
C THR A 97 -14.78 5.88 2.07
N ASP A 98 -13.92 6.15 3.05
CA ASP A 98 -13.05 7.32 3.12
C ASP A 98 -11.66 6.81 3.54
N SER A 99 -10.76 6.67 2.56
CA SER A 99 -9.48 5.97 2.75
C SER A 99 -8.45 6.78 3.53
N ASP A 100 -8.45 8.11 3.39
CA ASP A 100 -7.50 9.01 4.09
C ASP A 100 -8.13 9.74 5.28
N GLY A 101 -9.45 9.68 5.42
CA GLY A 101 -10.19 10.17 6.59
C GLY A 101 -10.31 11.69 6.61
N ASP A 102 -10.17 12.35 5.47
CA ASP A 102 -10.23 13.81 5.35
C ASP A 102 -11.67 14.36 5.37
N GLY A 103 -12.67 13.48 5.29
CA GLY A 103 -14.09 13.81 5.29
C GLY A 103 -14.73 13.87 3.90
N VAL A 104 -13.98 13.56 2.84
CA VAL A 104 -14.47 13.41 1.47
C VAL A 104 -14.36 11.95 1.05
N TYR A 105 -15.51 11.33 0.76
CA TYR A 105 -15.53 9.90 0.42
C TYR A 105 -14.72 9.58 -0.84
N ASP A 106 -14.11 8.40 -0.83
CA ASP A 106 -13.48 7.76 -1.98
C ASP A 106 -14.39 7.89 -3.22
N GLY A 107 -13.82 8.17 -4.40
CA GLY A 107 -14.58 8.34 -5.65
C GLY A 107 -15.14 9.76 -5.86
N LEU A 108 -15.32 10.53 -4.78
CA LEU A 108 -15.52 11.98 -4.82
C LEU A 108 -14.21 12.74 -4.55
N ASP A 109 -13.34 12.14 -3.74
CA ASP A 109 -12.02 12.64 -3.42
C ASP A 109 -11.06 12.53 -4.63
N ARG A 110 -10.37 13.65 -4.91
CA ARG A 110 -9.33 13.77 -5.95
C ARG A 110 -7.92 13.74 -5.37
N CYS A 111 -7.79 13.78 -4.06
CA CYS A 111 -6.57 14.00 -3.31
C CYS A 111 -6.46 12.95 -2.19
N ASN A 112 -6.40 11.67 -2.59
CA ASN A 112 -6.47 10.45 -1.76
C ASN A 112 -5.41 10.26 -0.65
N ASN A 113 -4.63 11.29 -0.31
CA ASN A 113 -3.64 11.25 0.77
C ASN A 113 -3.69 12.53 1.60
N THR A 114 -4.86 13.18 1.70
CA THR A 114 -5.01 14.34 2.54
C THR A 114 -5.10 13.94 4.01
N PRO A 115 -4.33 14.57 4.92
CA PRO A 115 -4.36 14.17 6.32
C PRO A 115 -5.72 14.44 6.98
N ALA A 116 -6.26 13.42 7.64
CA ALA A 116 -7.49 13.53 8.44
C ALA A 116 -7.49 14.75 9.38
N GLY A 117 -8.58 15.51 9.37
CA GLY A 117 -8.79 16.69 10.20
C GLY A 117 -8.17 17.99 9.66
N VAL A 118 -7.49 17.96 8.51
CA VAL A 118 -7.08 19.18 7.80
C VAL A 118 -8.28 19.72 7.00
N PRO A 119 -8.53 21.04 6.98
CA PRO A 119 -9.58 21.61 6.14
C PRO A 119 -9.33 21.35 4.66
N VAL A 120 -10.29 20.70 4.00
CA VAL A 120 -10.29 20.39 2.56
C VAL A 120 -11.43 21.08 1.82
N ASP A 121 -11.27 21.24 0.51
CA ASP A 121 -12.37 21.62 -0.36
C ASP A 121 -13.30 20.43 -0.67
N ALA A 122 -14.34 20.65 -1.46
CA ALA A 122 -15.30 19.59 -1.83
C ALA A 122 -14.71 18.45 -2.68
N ARG A 123 -13.42 18.50 -3.02
CA ARG A 123 -12.69 17.49 -3.80
C ARG A 123 -11.64 16.79 -2.95
N GLY A 124 -11.63 17.01 -1.63
CA GLY A 124 -10.65 16.43 -0.69
C GLY A 124 -9.27 17.09 -0.76
N CYS A 125 -9.12 18.23 -1.44
CA CYS A 125 -7.81 18.84 -1.64
C CYS A 125 -7.59 20.02 -0.68
N THR A 126 -6.39 20.10 -0.10
CA THR A 126 -5.96 21.31 0.64
C THR A 126 -5.40 22.36 -0.29
N LYS A 127 -5.14 23.55 0.24
CA LYS A 127 -4.42 24.59 -0.48
C LYS A 127 -3.01 24.09 -0.88
N ASP A 128 -2.53 24.55 -2.02
CA ASP A 128 -1.16 24.41 -2.50
C ASP A 128 -0.60 25.83 -2.71
N THR A 129 0.27 26.27 -1.80
CA THR A 129 0.69 27.66 -1.69
C THR A 129 1.81 28.01 -2.67
N ASP A 130 2.73 27.09 -2.97
CA ASP A 130 3.83 27.35 -3.90
C ASP A 130 3.58 26.82 -5.33
N GLY A 131 2.52 26.02 -5.51
CA GLY A 131 2.05 25.56 -6.80
C GLY A 131 2.95 24.49 -7.40
N ASP A 132 3.66 23.72 -6.57
CA ASP A 132 4.53 22.63 -7.02
C ASP A 132 3.77 21.32 -7.28
N GLY A 133 2.48 21.27 -6.89
CA GLY A 133 1.60 20.12 -7.07
C GLY A 133 1.47 19.24 -5.83
N VAL A 134 2.12 19.59 -4.72
CA VAL A 134 1.98 18.95 -3.41
C VAL A 134 1.28 19.91 -2.46
N HIS A 135 0.19 19.44 -1.85
CA HIS A 135 -0.66 20.32 -1.05
C HIS A 135 -0.03 20.67 0.30
N ASP A 136 -0.28 21.87 0.83
CA ASP A 136 0.30 22.45 2.05
C ASP A 136 0.26 21.51 3.26
N GLY A 137 -0.76 20.66 3.39
CA GLY A 137 -0.92 19.72 4.49
C GLY A 137 0.08 18.55 4.47
N ILE A 138 0.62 18.20 3.31
CA ILE A 138 1.57 17.10 3.09
C ILE A 138 2.93 17.57 2.56
N ASP A 139 3.01 18.82 2.13
CA ASP A 139 4.23 19.45 1.64
C ASP A 139 5.22 19.74 2.77
N ARG A 140 6.42 19.18 2.64
CA ARG A 140 7.54 19.39 3.57
C ARG A 140 8.43 20.56 3.16
N CYS A 141 8.26 21.05 1.93
CA CYS A 141 9.04 22.09 1.30
C CYS A 141 8.12 23.19 0.72
N PRO A 142 7.43 23.99 1.57
CA PRO A 142 6.37 24.95 1.19
C PRO A 142 6.81 26.16 0.36
N ARG A 143 8.02 26.14 -0.20
CA ARG A 143 8.64 27.19 -1.01
C ARG A 143 9.52 26.58 -2.09
N THR A 144 9.06 25.52 -2.71
CA THR A 144 9.77 24.87 -3.79
C THR A 144 9.77 25.76 -5.03
N LYS A 145 10.92 25.79 -5.71
CA LYS A 145 11.09 26.64 -6.89
C LYS A 145 10.29 26.04 -8.05
N ARG A 146 9.48 26.87 -8.71
CA ARG A 146 8.76 26.45 -9.92
C ARG A 146 9.71 25.90 -10.99
N GLY A 147 9.35 24.75 -11.56
CA GLY A 147 10.08 24.12 -12.66
C GLY A 147 11.23 23.21 -12.25
N VAL A 148 11.43 22.98 -10.94
CA VAL A 148 12.29 21.89 -10.46
C VAL A 148 11.52 20.59 -10.40
N GLU A 149 12.22 19.48 -10.49
CA GLU A 149 11.65 18.16 -10.21
C GLU A 149 11.52 17.99 -8.69
N ILE A 150 10.38 17.51 -8.23
CA ILE A 150 10.06 17.33 -6.81
C ILE A 150 9.78 15.87 -6.49
N ASP A 151 10.04 15.48 -5.25
CA ASP A 151 9.59 14.21 -4.70
C ASP A 151 8.11 14.30 -4.23
N SER A 152 7.56 13.16 -3.79
CA SER A 152 6.17 13.07 -3.29
C SER A 152 5.85 13.95 -2.07
N LYS A 153 6.85 14.59 -1.46
CA LYS A 153 6.71 15.45 -0.28
C LYS A 153 6.91 16.92 -0.63
N GLY A 154 6.91 17.28 -1.91
CA GLY A 154 7.07 18.67 -2.38
C GLY A 154 8.52 19.13 -2.41
N CYS A 155 9.49 18.25 -2.15
CA CYS A 155 10.88 18.67 -2.02
C CYS A 155 11.68 18.46 -3.30
N GLU A 156 12.51 19.46 -3.66
CA GLU A 156 13.41 19.39 -4.82
C GLU A 156 14.27 18.10 -4.81
N VAL A 157 14.27 17.41 -5.96
CA VAL A 157 15.11 16.25 -6.23
C VAL A 157 16.46 16.74 -6.73
N THR A 158 17.51 16.44 -5.98
CA THR A 158 18.89 16.84 -6.33
C THR A 158 19.47 15.98 -7.45
N GLU A 159 20.52 16.43 -8.13
CA GLU A 159 21.22 15.62 -9.14
C GLU A 159 21.78 14.31 -8.55
N VAL A 160 22.30 14.39 -7.32
CA VAL A 160 22.79 13.21 -6.56
C VAL A 160 21.67 12.21 -6.30
N GLU A 161 20.49 12.71 -5.91
CA GLU A 161 19.30 11.88 -5.70
C GLU A 161 18.89 11.20 -6.99
N ARG A 162 18.72 11.99 -8.07
CA ARG A 162 18.32 11.47 -9.38
C ARG A 162 19.29 10.40 -9.89
N GLU A 163 20.60 10.67 -9.90
CA GLU A 163 21.60 9.69 -10.37
C GLU A 163 21.57 8.40 -9.55
N MET A 164 21.44 8.52 -8.22
CA MET A 164 21.39 7.37 -7.32
C MET A 164 20.13 6.52 -7.55
N LEU A 165 18.97 7.15 -7.73
CA LEU A 165 17.69 6.45 -7.94
C LEU A 165 17.58 5.85 -9.35
N ASP A 166 18.05 6.55 -10.39
CA ASP A 166 17.95 6.08 -11.78
C ASP A 166 18.94 4.97 -12.10
N THR A 167 20.20 5.14 -11.69
CA THR A 167 21.27 4.21 -12.10
C THR A 167 21.56 3.15 -11.04
N GLY A 168 21.10 3.39 -9.80
CA GLY A 168 21.43 2.59 -8.63
C GLY A 168 22.91 2.66 -8.22
N MET A 169 23.62 3.70 -8.67
CA MET A 169 25.01 3.97 -8.32
C MET A 169 25.29 5.48 -8.43
N ILE A 170 26.17 6.02 -7.61
CA ILE A 170 26.75 7.35 -7.83
C ILE A 170 28.25 7.30 -7.60
N ARG A 171 28.99 8.05 -8.42
CA ARG A 171 30.43 8.27 -8.24
C ARG A 171 30.66 9.70 -7.81
N LEU A 172 31.29 9.87 -6.65
CA LEU A 172 31.70 11.19 -6.20
C LEU A 172 33.19 11.41 -6.47
N ASP A 173 33.48 12.31 -7.41
CA ASP A 173 34.85 12.73 -7.73
C ASP A 173 35.41 13.73 -6.70
N SER A 174 34.54 14.30 -5.85
CA SER A 174 34.86 15.33 -4.86
C SER A 174 35.14 14.79 -3.45
N ILE A 175 35.46 13.49 -3.30
CA ILE A 175 35.80 12.90 -2.00
C ILE A 175 37.32 12.82 -1.83
N PHE A 176 37.85 13.70 -0.98
CA PHE A 176 39.28 13.86 -0.77
C PHE A 176 39.73 13.33 0.59
N PHE A 177 40.91 12.72 0.60
CA PHE A 177 41.55 12.22 1.81
C PHE A 177 42.94 12.81 1.99
N GLU A 178 43.40 12.89 3.23
CA GLU A 178 44.82 13.10 3.52
C GLU A 178 45.68 12.01 2.88
N SER A 179 46.88 12.41 2.43
CA SER A 179 47.76 11.52 1.67
C SER A 179 48.12 10.26 2.46
N GLY A 180 47.91 9.09 1.85
CA GLY A 180 48.15 7.77 2.47
C GLY A 180 47.26 7.45 3.68
N LYS A 181 46.23 8.26 3.96
CA LYS A 181 45.36 8.12 5.13
C LYS A 181 43.88 7.97 4.72
N ALA A 182 43.08 7.55 5.69
CA ALA A 182 41.62 7.48 5.62
C ALA A 182 40.96 8.65 6.38
N ILE A 183 41.60 9.83 6.38
CA ILE A 183 41.08 11.05 7.00
C ILE A 183 40.44 11.88 5.90
N LEU A 184 39.13 12.11 5.97
CA LEU A 184 38.39 12.96 5.04
C LEU A 184 38.82 14.42 5.19
N LYS A 185 38.95 15.11 4.06
CA LYS A 185 39.22 16.55 4.05
C LYS A 185 37.93 17.36 4.03
N PRO A 186 37.93 18.61 4.55
CA PRO A 186 36.74 19.47 4.61
C PRO A 186 36.02 19.67 3.27
N GLU A 187 36.75 19.67 2.16
CA GLU A 187 36.22 19.84 0.81
C GLU A 187 35.29 18.68 0.39
N SER A 188 35.35 17.54 1.08
CA SER A 188 34.51 16.37 0.80
C SER A 188 33.13 16.44 1.44
N PHE A 189 33.00 17.21 2.51
CA PHE A 189 31.78 17.21 3.33
C PHE A 189 30.54 17.68 2.57
N PRO A 190 30.57 18.73 1.73
CA PRO A 190 29.38 19.14 0.97
C PRO A 190 28.78 18.01 0.12
N SER A 191 29.60 17.26 -0.63
CA SER A 191 29.12 16.14 -1.45
C SER A 191 28.67 14.95 -0.61
N LEU A 192 29.32 14.69 0.54
CA LEU A 192 28.85 13.66 1.47
C LEU A 192 27.54 14.06 2.15
N ASP A 193 27.32 15.35 2.39
CA ASP A 193 26.09 15.85 3.00
C ASP A 193 24.90 15.71 2.06
N GLU A 194 25.10 15.90 0.76
CA GLU A 194 24.09 15.61 -0.26
C GLU A 194 23.70 14.13 -0.25
N VAL A 195 24.69 13.23 -0.24
CA VAL A 195 24.42 11.78 -0.09
C VAL A 195 23.69 11.49 1.22
N GLY A 196 24.11 12.09 2.34
CA GLY A 196 23.48 11.90 3.64
C GLY A 196 21.99 12.27 3.63
N LYS A 197 21.66 13.44 3.05
CA LYS A 197 20.26 13.89 2.89
C LYS A 197 19.42 12.92 2.07
N VAL A 198 19.98 12.38 0.98
CA VAL A 198 19.29 11.38 0.15
C VAL A 198 19.00 10.12 0.98
N LEU A 199 19.97 9.64 1.77
CA LEU A 199 19.78 8.45 2.60
C LEU A 199 18.76 8.66 3.73
N GLU A 200 18.64 9.88 4.28
CA GLU A 200 17.57 10.20 5.24
C GLU A 200 16.19 10.26 4.58
N LYS A 201 16.10 10.74 3.33
CA LYS A 201 14.84 10.70 2.56
C LYS A 201 14.41 9.26 2.25
N TRP A 202 15.37 8.37 2.03
CA TRP A 202 15.17 6.99 1.57
C TRP A 202 15.73 5.95 2.55
N PRO A 203 15.17 5.84 3.77
CA PRO A 203 15.72 4.99 4.85
C PRO A 203 15.69 3.49 4.55
N ALA A 204 14.93 3.06 3.53
CA ALA A 204 14.89 1.69 3.07
C ALA A 204 16.07 1.30 2.16
N LEU A 205 16.84 2.26 1.64
CA LEU A 205 17.99 1.97 0.79
C LEU A 205 19.10 1.25 1.56
N ARG A 206 19.70 0.27 0.88
CA ARG A 206 20.92 -0.40 1.33
C ARG A 206 22.03 -0.06 0.37
N ILE A 207 23.10 0.53 0.88
CA ILE A 207 24.18 1.07 0.06
C ILE A 207 25.49 0.33 0.36
N GLU A 208 26.22 -0.01 -0.69
CA GLU A 208 27.64 -0.33 -0.60
C GLU A 208 28.48 0.89 -0.93
N ILE A 209 29.38 1.25 -0.01
CA ILE A 209 30.37 2.31 -0.16
C ILE A 209 31.67 1.64 -0.60
N GLY A 210 32.03 1.78 -1.87
CA GLY A 210 33.24 1.24 -2.48
C GLY A 210 34.37 2.26 -2.50
N GLY A 211 35.47 1.97 -1.81
CA GLY A 211 36.70 2.74 -1.90
C GLY A 211 37.64 2.20 -2.97
N TYR A 212 38.31 3.09 -3.68
CA TYR A 212 39.29 2.76 -4.71
C TYR A 212 40.58 3.59 -4.55
N THR A 213 41.70 3.03 -4.98
CA THR A 213 43.00 3.71 -5.02
C THR A 213 43.50 3.80 -6.45
N ASP A 214 44.54 4.60 -6.67
CA ASP A 214 45.39 4.46 -7.85
C ASP A 214 46.38 3.29 -7.67
N SER A 215 47.23 3.08 -8.66
CA SER A 215 48.23 2.02 -8.66
C SER A 215 49.53 2.35 -7.90
N GLN A 216 49.54 3.41 -7.09
CA GLN A 216 50.74 3.79 -6.32
C GLN A 216 50.73 3.04 -4.99
N GLY A 217 51.85 2.39 -4.66
CA GLY A 217 51.96 1.53 -3.48
C GLY A 217 51.71 0.06 -3.80
N GLY A 218 51.75 -0.78 -2.76
CA GLY A 218 51.52 -2.22 -2.92
C GLY A 218 50.03 -2.57 -2.90
N ALA A 219 49.61 -3.56 -3.70
CA ALA A 219 48.21 -4.00 -3.80
C ALA A 219 47.56 -4.28 -2.42
N ALA A 220 48.24 -5.00 -1.53
CA ALA A 220 47.73 -5.30 -0.18
C ALA A 220 47.58 -4.05 0.71
N PHE A 221 48.43 -3.03 0.50
CA PHE A 221 48.28 -1.74 1.17
C PHE A 221 47.08 -0.98 0.60
N ASN A 222 46.92 -0.98 -0.72
CA ASN A 222 45.83 -0.32 -1.43
C ASN A 222 44.46 -0.92 -1.11
N GLU A 223 44.35 -2.23 -0.95
CA GLU A 223 43.13 -2.89 -0.47
C GLU A 223 42.75 -2.44 0.95
N LYS A 224 43.71 -2.41 1.87
CA LYS A 224 43.47 -1.93 3.24
C LYS A 224 43.09 -0.45 3.28
N LEU A 225 43.83 0.39 2.56
CA LEU A 225 43.61 1.84 2.52
C LEU A 225 42.23 2.17 1.92
N SER A 226 41.87 1.56 0.80
CA SER A 226 40.55 1.75 0.19
C SER A 226 39.41 1.31 1.12
N ARG A 227 39.57 0.19 1.83
CA ARG A 227 38.59 -0.26 2.82
C ARG A 227 38.44 0.75 3.96
N SER A 228 39.55 1.19 4.56
CA SER A 228 39.53 2.19 5.64
C SER A 228 38.91 3.52 5.19
N ARG A 229 39.10 3.93 3.94
CA ARG A 229 38.46 5.12 3.37
C ARG A 229 36.95 4.96 3.23
N ALA A 230 36.48 3.81 2.76
CA ALA A 230 35.06 3.50 2.72
C ALA A 230 34.44 3.46 4.13
N ASP A 231 35.15 2.90 5.11
CA ASP A 231 34.73 2.93 6.52
C ASP A 231 34.66 4.37 7.06
N ALA A 232 35.63 5.24 6.74
CA ALA A 232 35.60 6.64 7.15
C ALA A 232 34.40 7.42 6.57
N VAL A 233 34.02 7.14 5.32
CA VAL A 233 32.82 7.71 4.69
C VAL A 233 31.54 7.20 5.38
N ARG A 234 31.45 5.89 5.65
CA ARG A 234 30.34 5.31 6.41
C ARG A 234 30.21 5.97 7.79
N ASP A 235 31.32 6.09 8.49
CA ASP A 235 31.37 6.65 9.83
C ASP A 235 30.99 8.14 9.83
N TYR A 236 31.37 8.89 8.80
CA TYR A 236 30.91 10.25 8.61
C TYR A 236 29.38 10.30 8.46
N LEU A 237 28.82 9.54 7.52
CA LEU A 237 27.38 9.55 7.24
C LEU A 237 26.55 9.17 8.47
N THR A 238 26.91 8.07 9.15
CA THR A 238 26.20 7.60 10.35
C THR A 238 26.32 8.52 11.56
N LYS A 239 27.38 9.33 11.66
CA LYS A 239 27.56 10.30 12.75
C LYS A 239 26.89 11.65 12.47
N SER A 240 26.93 12.09 11.22
CA SER A 240 26.39 13.39 10.82
C SER A 240 24.87 13.37 10.61
N PHE A 241 24.29 12.21 10.31
CA PHE A 241 22.86 12.06 9.98
C PHE A 241 22.20 11.01 10.87
N ALA A 242 21.34 11.47 11.78
CA ALA A 242 20.69 10.61 12.76
C ALA A 242 19.70 9.61 12.13
N GLY A 243 19.16 9.93 10.95
CA GLY A 243 18.28 9.03 10.19
C GLY A 243 19.01 7.83 9.56
N ILE A 244 20.35 7.79 9.60
CA ILE A 244 21.13 6.77 8.91
C ILE A 244 21.51 5.60 9.84
N ASP A 245 20.79 4.47 9.75
CA ASP A 245 21.20 3.20 10.39
C ASP A 245 22.48 2.64 9.74
N ALA A 246 23.49 2.31 10.54
CA ALA A 246 24.72 1.68 10.09
C ALA A 246 24.52 0.37 9.32
N LYS A 247 23.45 -0.39 9.60
CA LYS A 247 23.09 -1.62 8.88
C LYS A 247 22.68 -1.37 7.43
N GLN A 248 22.28 -0.16 7.10
CA GLN A 248 21.97 0.21 5.72
C GLN A 248 23.25 0.38 4.88
N LEU A 249 24.41 0.60 5.52
CA LEU A 249 25.68 0.89 4.84
C LEU A 249 26.68 -0.26 4.96
N LYS A 250 27.19 -0.72 3.83
CA LYS A 250 28.27 -1.70 3.74
C LYS A 250 29.51 -1.04 3.14
N ALA A 251 30.62 -1.00 3.89
CA ALA A 251 31.90 -0.54 3.34
C ALA A 251 32.64 -1.68 2.62
N ALA A 252 33.27 -1.38 1.48
CA ALA A 252 34.10 -2.29 0.71
C ALA A 252 35.36 -1.57 0.19
N GLY A 253 36.50 -2.25 0.20
CA GLY A 253 37.75 -1.75 -0.38
C GLY A 253 38.09 -2.56 -1.61
N TYR A 254 38.33 -1.89 -2.74
CA TYR A 254 38.66 -2.52 -4.02
C TYR A 254 40.10 -2.29 -4.45
N GLY A 255 40.88 -1.53 -3.67
CA GLY A 255 42.24 -1.15 -3.99
C GLY A 255 42.36 -0.55 -5.39
N GLU A 256 43.37 -1.00 -6.12
CA GLU A 256 43.68 -0.56 -7.49
C GLU A 256 43.08 -1.47 -8.58
N ALA A 257 42.36 -2.53 -8.20
CA ALA A 257 41.97 -3.62 -9.10
C ALA A 257 40.91 -3.24 -10.15
N LYS A 258 40.25 -2.08 -9.99
CA LYS A 258 39.17 -1.60 -10.86
C LYS A 258 39.40 -0.14 -11.28
N PRO A 259 40.41 0.14 -12.11
CA PRO A 259 40.67 1.50 -12.60
C PRO A 259 39.58 1.92 -13.59
N ILE A 260 39.22 3.20 -13.55
CA ILE A 260 38.33 3.85 -14.53
C ILE A 260 39.09 4.80 -15.45
N ALA A 261 40.38 5.00 -15.19
CA ALA A 261 41.26 5.85 -15.96
C ALA A 261 42.71 5.33 -15.95
N ASP A 262 43.55 5.87 -16.81
CA ASP A 262 44.95 5.47 -16.94
C ASP A 262 45.78 5.84 -15.69
N ASN A 263 46.35 4.84 -15.03
CA ASN A 263 47.25 5.05 -13.88
C ASN A 263 48.62 5.63 -14.27
N GLY A 264 48.97 5.65 -15.56
CA GLY A 264 50.17 6.32 -16.08
C GLY A 264 50.13 7.83 -15.89
N THR A 265 48.95 8.45 -15.99
CA THR A 265 48.76 9.91 -15.89
C THR A 265 48.40 10.37 -14.48
N LYS A 266 48.75 11.61 -14.12
CA LYS A 266 48.39 12.19 -12.81
C LYS A 266 46.87 12.34 -12.68
N GLU A 267 46.23 12.71 -13.78
CA GLU A 267 44.80 12.94 -13.94
C GLU A 267 44.04 11.62 -13.83
N GLY A 268 44.51 10.56 -14.50
CA GLY A 268 43.88 9.24 -14.41
C GLY A 268 44.04 8.61 -13.03
N ARG A 269 45.20 8.76 -12.36
CA ARG A 269 45.35 8.39 -10.95
C ARG A 269 44.37 9.14 -10.05
N ALA A 270 44.15 10.44 -10.29
CA ALA A 270 43.17 11.22 -9.54
C ALA A 270 41.76 10.65 -9.68
N ARG A 271 41.34 10.29 -10.89
CA ARG A 271 40.03 9.65 -11.13
C ARG A 271 39.92 8.24 -10.52
N ASN A 272 41.02 7.48 -10.46
CA ASN A 272 41.01 6.16 -9.84
C ASN A 272 40.85 6.22 -8.32
N ARG A 273 41.36 7.28 -7.67
CA ARG A 273 41.17 7.55 -6.23
C ARG A 273 39.77 8.13 -5.98
N ARG A 274 38.77 7.25 -5.92
CA ARG A 274 37.35 7.64 -5.83
C ARG A 274 36.60 6.84 -4.77
N VAL A 275 35.40 7.30 -4.47
CA VAL A 275 34.40 6.56 -3.70
C VAL A 275 33.15 6.41 -4.56
N GLU A 276 32.60 5.20 -4.59
CA GLU A 276 31.34 4.89 -5.26
C GLU A 276 30.31 4.45 -4.24
N PHE A 277 29.05 4.86 -4.42
CA PHE A 277 27.92 4.40 -3.65
C PHE A 277 27.05 3.55 -4.56
N LYS A 278 26.73 2.33 -4.16
CA LYS A 278 25.94 1.38 -4.97
C LYS A 278 24.72 0.92 -4.21
N VAL A 279 23.53 1.07 -4.80
CA VAL A 279 22.28 0.54 -4.25
C VAL A 279 22.25 -0.98 -4.39
N LEU A 280 22.13 -1.66 -3.25
CA LEU A 280 22.12 -3.12 -3.12
C LEU A 280 20.71 -3.71 -3.28
N ASN A 281 19.67 -2.95 -2.97
CA ASN A 281 18.26 -3.38 -2.99
C ASN A 281 17.43 -2.53 -3.95
N ARG A 282 17.74 -2.62 -5.24
CA ARG A 282 17.10 -1.82 -6.29
C ARG A 282 15.57 -1.93 -6.39
N GLY A 283 14.96 -3.00 -5.84
CA GLY A 283 13.50 -3.14 -5.79
C GLY A 283 12.78 -2.10 -4.92
N VAL A 284 13.50 -1.36 -4.07
CA VAL A 284 12.95 -0.21 -3.33
C VAL A 284 12.79 1.02 -4.24
N LEU A 285 13.52 1.09 -5.35
CA LEU A 285 13.50 2.22 -6.29
C LEU A 285 12.31 2.18 -7.25
N THR A 286 11.55 1.09 -7.28
CA THR A 286 10.44 0.86 -8.21
C THR A 286 9.06 1.00 -7.55
N GLN A 287 8.99 1.66 -6.39
CA GLN A 287 7.75 1.90 -5.65
C GLN A 287 7.29 3.34 -5.79
#